data_AF-A0A9C6WNX6-F1
#
_entry.id   AF-A0A9C6WNX6-F1
#
_cell.length_a   1.000
_cell.length_b   1.000
_cell.length_c   1.000
_cell.angle_alpha   90.00
_cell.angle_beta   90.00
_cell.angle_gamma   90.00
#
_symmetry.space_group_name_H-M   'P 1'
#
loop_
_entity.id
_entity.type
_entity.pdbx_description
1 polymer ?
#
loop_
_entity_poly.entity_id
_entity_poly.type
_entity_poly.pdbx_seq_one_letter_code
_entity_poly.pdbx_strand_id
1 'polypeptide(L)'
;MPEEAIQLYTDAITILEEDGGGQMAFDLYRSATAVYIKLEKYLDAAPLQLKFGLAASKCNATNSQCKAYLSAIIIYLYTNDYKQAEMCYNDCSQIDAFCKSDQNRCASNLLAAYSDGDIEEIKRIAQSSSISNLDHSQRAGDSEFRKEKKCCFDFEQTRKRDMARSPPLMGYNSNEVL
;
A
#
# COMPACT_ATOMS: atom_id res chain seq x y z
N MET A 1 10.87 3.44 23.11
CA MET A 1 11.25 3.85 21.73
C MET A 1 10.23 3.30 20.74
N PRO A 2 9.91 3.98 19.63
CA PRO A 2 8.89 3.49 18.68
C PRO A 2 9.29 2.14 18.02
N GLU A 3 10.58 1.86 17.87
CA GLU A 3 11.10 0.56 17.46
C GLU A 3 10.80 -0.57 18.45
N GLU A 4 10.91 -0.32 19.76
CA GLU A 4 10.55 -1.31 20.79
C GLU A 4 9.05 -1.60 20.77
N ALA A 5 8.21 -0.60 20.48
CA ALA A 5 6.78 -0.80 20.34
C ALA A 5 6.43 -1.70 19.15
N ILE A 6 7.12 -1.52 18.01
CA ILE A 6 6.99 -2.41 16.86
C ILE A 6 7.34 -3.85 17.26
N GLN A 7 8.48 -4.05 17.92
CA GLN A 7 8.92 -5.38 18.35
C GLN A 7 7.87 -6.04 19.26
N LEU A 8 7.36 -5.32 20.25
CA LEU A 8 6.32 -5.81 21.15
C LEU A 8 5.04 -6.20 20.40
N TYR A 9 4.61 -5.39 19.42
CA TYR A 9 3.44 -5.73 18.61
C TYR A 9 3.69 -6.95 17.73
N THR A 10 4.86 -7.07 17.09
CA THR A 10 5.18 -8.23 16.25
C THR A 10 5.32 -9.52 17.06
N ASP A 11 5.87 -9.44 18.27
CA ASP A 11 5.98 -10.59 19.18
C ASP A 11 4.60 -11.03 19.63
N ALA A 12 3.74 -10.07 20.03
CA ALA A 12 2.37 -10.37 20.43
C ALA A 12 1.50 -10.91 19.29
N ILE A 13 1.68 -10.41 18.06
CA ILE A 13 1.05 -11.00 16.86
C ILE A 13 1.45 -12.47 16.73
N THR A 14 2.75 -12.77 16.84
CA THR A 14 3.28 -14.13 16.68
C THR A 14 2.67 -15.07 17.72
N ILE A 15 2.66 -14.66 19.00
CA ILE A 15 2.06 -15.44 20.10
C ILE A 15 0.57 -15.69 19.83
N LEU A 16 -0.19 -14.65 19.45
CA LEU A 16 -1.62 -14.79 19.19
C LEU A 16 -1.93 -15.66 17.96
N GLU A 17 -1.09 -15.62 16.92
CA GLU A 17 -1.25 -16.51 15.77
C GLU A 17 -0.96 -17.98 16.13
N GLU A 18 0.05 -18.23 16.97
CA GLU A 18 0.41 -19.57 17.46
C GLU A 18 -0.68 -20.16 18.39
N ASP A 19 -1.27 -19.33 19.24
CA ASP A 19 -2.35 -19.73 20.17
C ASP A 19 -3.74 -19.84 19.50
N GLY A 20 -3.83 -19.64 18.18
CA GLY A 20 -5.10 -19.68 17.43
C GLY A 20 -5.99 -18.45 17.60
N GLY A 21 -5.49 -17.41 18.28
CA GLY A 21 -6.13 -16.12 18.52
C GLY A 21 -6.03 -15.13 17.35
N GLY A 22 -6.04 -15.61 16.09
CA GLY A 22 -5.74 -14.79 14.91
C GLY A 22 -6.57 -13.49 14.76
N GLN A 23 -7.86 -13.50 15.14
CA GLN A 23 -8.68 -12.27 15.13
C GLN A 23 -8.23 -11.25 16.18
N MET A 24 -7.70 -11.69 17.33
CA MET A 24 -7.18 -10.81 18.37
C MET A 24 -5.89 -10.10 17.92
N ALA A 25 -5.15 -10.68 16.96
CA ALA A 25 -3.96 -10.06 16.40
C ALA A 25 -4.27 -8.89 15.43
N PHE A 26 -5.52 -8.71 14.99
CA PHE A 26 -5.85 -7.72 13.96
C PHE A 26 -5.56 -6.28 14.39
N ASP A 27 -5.88 -5.92 15.63
CA ASP A 27 -5.62 -4.58 16.15
C ASP A 27 -4.12 -4.33 16.38
N LEU A 28 -3.36 -5.41 16.63
CA LEU A 28 -1.90 -5.34 16.72
C LEU A 28 -1.28 -5.12 15.34
N TYR A 29 -1.75 -5.81 14.29
CA TYR A 29 -1.32 -5.54 12.92
C TYR A 29 -1.54 -4.09 12.54
N ARG A 30 -2.75 -3.55 12.81
CA ARG A 30 -3.08 -2.15 12.51
C ARG A 30 -2.21 -1.16 13.29
N SER A 31 -1.96 -1.45 14.57
CA SER A 31 -1.11 -0.63 15.43
C SER A 31 0.34 -0.65 14.96
N ALA A 32 0.90 -1.83 14.68
CA ALA A 32 2.26 -1.98 14.18
C ALA A 32 2.45 -1.29 12.82
N THR A 33 1.54 -1.50 11.86
CA THR A 33 1.56 -0.81 10.56
C THR A 33 1.51 0.71 10.73
N ALA A 34 0.68 1.23 11.64
CA ALA A 34 0.64 2.67 11.91
C ALA A 34 1.98 3.19 12.43
N VAL A 35 2.67 2.45 13.31
CA VAL A 35 4.01 2.85 13.79
C VAL A 35 5.03 2.79 12.65
N TYR A 36 5.03 1.75 11.81
CA TYR A 36 5.92 1.68 10.64
C TYR A 36 5.74 2.86 9.69
N ILE A 37 4.49 3.25 9.39
CA ILE A 37 4.18 4.41 8.55
C ILE A 37 4.67 5.71 9.22
N LYS A 38 4.44 5.88 10.52
CA LYS A 38 4.93 7.04 11.28
C LYS A 38 6.45 7.17 11.29
N LEU A 39 7.16 6.04 11.21
CA LEU A 39 8.62 5.99 11.08
C LEU A 39 9.12 6.03 9.64
N GLU A 40 8.22 6.23 8.66
CA GLU A 40 8.54 6.23 7.23
C GLU A 40 9.17 4.90 6.74
N LYS A 41 8.94 3.81 7.47
CA LYS A 41 9.41 2.45 7.16
C LYS A 41 8.40 1.71 6.29
N TYR A 42 8.11 2.27 5.12
CA TYR A 42 7.07 1.78 4.20
C TYR A 42 7.37 0.36 3.66
N LEU A 43 8.65 0.05 3.44
CA LEU A 43 9.09 -1.26 2.96
C LEU A 43 8.85 -2.38 3.98
N ASP A 44 8.74 -2.05 5.27
CA ASP A 44 8.37 -3.00 6.32
C ASP A 44 6.84 -3.03 6.53
N ALA A 45 6.16 -1.88 6.34
CA ALA A 45 4.72 -1.75 6.49
C ALA A 45 3.93 -2.58 5.45
N ALA A 46 4.34 -2.56 4.18
CA ALA A 46 3.61 -3.27 3.12
C ALA A 46 3.62 -4.80 3.29
N PRO A 47 4.76 -5.46 3.55
CA PRO A 47 4.78 -6.89 3.88
C PRO A 47 3.96 -7.23 5.13
N LEU A 48 3.94 -6.34 6.14
CA LEU A 48 3.12 -6.55 7.33
C LEU A 48 1.62 -6.53 7.01
N GLN A 49 1.18 -5.65 6.10
CA GLN A 49 -0.20 -5.64 5.61
C GLN A 49 -0.55 -6.91 4.83
N LEU A 50 0.38 -7.46 4.04
CA LEU A 50 0.16 -8.75 3.38
C LEU A 50 0.02 -9.90 4.40
N LYS A 51 0.85 -9.93 5.44
CA LYS A 51 0.71 -10.88 6.56
C LYS A 51 -0.65 -10.72 7.24
N PHE A 52 -1.08 -9.50 7.51
CA PHE A 52 -2.40 -9.24 8.06
C PHE A 52 -3.53 -9.77 7.15
N GLY A 53 -3.43 -9.55 5.84
CA GLY A 53 -4.42 -10.09 4.89
C GLY A 53 -4.50 -11.62 4.91
N LEU A 54 -3.35 -12.31 5.06
CA LEU A 54 -3.32 -13.76 5.21
C LEU A 54 -3.93 -14.23 6.55
N ALA A 55 -3.61 -13.55 7.65
CA ALA A 55 -4.22 -13.82 8.96
C ALA A 55 -5.74 -13.62 8.92
N ALA A 56 -6.20 -12.55 8.25
CA ALA A 56 -7.61 -12.26 8.04
C ALA A 56 -8.31 -13.33 7.20
N SER A 57 -7.65 -13.85 6.17
CA SER A 57 -8.12 -14.97 5.35
C SER A 57 -8.39 -16.22 6.19
N LYS A 58 -7.42 -16.62 7.04
CA LYS A 58 -7.55 -17.77 7.95
C LYS A 58 -8.73 -17.64 8.91
N CYS A 59 -9.09 -16.41 9.25
CA CYS A 59 -10.20 -16.08 10.14
C CYS A 59 -11.54 -15.84 9.39
N ASN A 60 -11.61 -16.11 8.08
CA ASN A 60 -12.75 -15.81 7.20
C ASN A 60 -13.19 -14.33 7.22
N ALA A 61 -12.27 -13.42 7.52
CA ALA A 61 -12.53 -11.98 7.61
C ALA A 61 -12.25 -11.29 6.26
N THR A 62 -13.01 -11.63 5.23
CA THR A 62 -12.80 -11.19 3.84
C THR A 62 -12.70 -9.67 3.68
N ASN A 63 -13.51 -8.90 4.42
CA ASN A 63 -13.46 -7.44 4.35
C ASN A 63 -12.11 -6.89 4.84
N SER A 64 -11.62 -7.41 5.96
CA SER A 64 -10.30 -7.05 6.50
C SER A 64 -9.18 -7.48 5.57
N GLN A 65 -9.27 -8.68 5.01
CA GLN A 65 -8.31 -9.18 4.02
C GLN A 65 -8.19 -8.25 2.81
N CYS A 66 -9.31 -7.92 2.18
CA CYS A 66 -9.30 -7.11 0.96
C CYS A 66 -8.76 -5.69 1.22
N LYS A 67 -9.08 -5.11 2.38
CA LYS A 67 -8.56 -3.81 2.81
C LYS A 67 -7.06 -3.85 3.08
N ALA A 68 -6.56 -4.92 3.70
CA ALA A 68 -5.13 -5.09 3.95
C ALA A 68 -4.33 -5.19 2.64
N TYR A 69 -4.83 -5.95 1.65
CA TYR A 69 -4.21 -6.04 0.33
C TYR A 69 -4.21 -4.71 -0.42
N LEU A 70 -5.34 -3.98 -0.44
CA LEU A 70 -5.38 -2.64 -1.03
C LEU A 70 -4.37 -1.69 -0.34
N SER A 71 -4.28 -1.74 1.00
CA SER A 71 -3.33 -0.93 1.74
C SER A 71 -1.88 -1.25 1.37
N ALA A 72 -1.52 -2.54 1.22
CA ALA A 72 -0.17 -2.92 0.79
C ALA A 72 0.18 -2.37 -0.60
N ILE A 73 -0.75 -2.45 -1.56
CA ILE A 73 -0.56 -1.92 -2.93
C ILE A 73 -0.37 -0.39 -2.90
N ILE A 74 -1.18 0.32 -2.11
CA ILE A 74 -1.05 1.78 -1.95
C ILE A 74 0.32 2.15 -1.37
N ILE A 75 0.80 1.41 -0.37
CA ILE A 75 2.12 1.66 0.24
C ILE A 75 3.25 1.46 -0.79
N TYR A 76 3.20 0.42 -1.62
CA TYR A 76 4.20 0.21 -2.67
C TYR A 76 4.17 1.29 -3.76
N LEU A 77 2.97 1.74 -4.15
CA LEU A 77 2.83 2.88 -5.06
C LEU A 77 3.39 4.16 -4.45
N TYR A 78 3.21 4.35 -3.15
CA TYR A 78 3.75 5.50 -2.44
C TYR A 78 5.28 5.51 -2.43
N THR A 79 5.92 4.34 -2.28
CA THR A 79 7.40 4.23 -2.37
C THR A 79 7.94 4.34 -3.79
N ASN A 80 7.09 4.65 -4.79
CA ASN A 80 7.41 4.67 -6.23
C ASN A 80 7.95 3.34 -6.76
N ASP A 81 7.63 2.22 -6.09
CA ASP A 81 7.94 0.89 -6.58
C ASP A 81 6.73 0.32 -7.32
N TYR A 82 6.49 0.87 -8.52
CA TYR A 82 5.37 0.46 -9.37
C TYR A 82 5.43 -1.05 -9.68
N LYS A 83 6.63 -1.56 -9.93
CA LYS A 83 6.83 -2.98 -10.26
C LYS A 83 6.42 -3.87 -9.09
N GLN A 84 6.82 -3.52 -7.87
CA GLN A 84 6.44 -4.26 -6.68
C GLN A 84 4.94 -4.13 -6.38
N ALA A 85 4.35 -2.95 -6.61
CA ALA A 85 2.91 -2.74 -6.49
C ALA A 85 2.11 -3.61 -7.48
N GLU A 86 2.54 -3.68 -8.74
CA GLU A 86 1.92 -4.49 -9.78
C GLU A 86 2.05 -5.99 -9.47
N MET A 87 3.22 -6.44 -9.03
CA MET A 87 3.42 -7.82 -8.58
C MET A 87 2.48 -8.17 -7.41
N CYS A 88 2.43 -7.30 -6.40
CA CYS A 88 1.54 -7.45 -5.25
C CYS A 88 0.06 -7.53 -5.68
N TYR A 89 -0.37 -6.67 -6.60
CA TYR A 89 -1.72 -6.70 -7.15
C TYR A 89 -2.02 -8.00 -7.92
N ASN A 90 -1.09 -8.48 -8.74
CA ASN A 90 -1.25 -9.71 -9.51
C ASN A 90 -1.38 -10.93 -8.58
N ASP A 91 -0.57 -11.00 -7.53
CA ASP A 91 -0.65 -12.06 -6.52
C ASP A 91 -1.99 -12.00 -5.75
N CYS A 92 -2.39 -10.81 -5.28
CA CYS A 92 -3.65 -10.64 -4.56
C CYS A 92 -4.86 -10.95 -5.45
N SER A 93 -4.80 -10.64 -6.75
CA SER A 93 -5.89 -10.88 -7.70
C SER A 93 -6.16 -12.35 -7.99
N GLN A 94 -5.23 -13.25 -7.65
CA GLN A 94 -5.48 -14.70 -7.69
C GLN A 94 -6.43 -15.17 -6.58
N ILE A 95 -6.64 -14.35 -5.55
CA ILE A 95 -7.56 -14.65 -4.45
C ILE A 95 -8.98 -14.24 -4.87
N ASP A 96 -9.89 -15.21 -4.99
CA ASP A 96 -11.28 -15.01 -5.44
C ASP A 96 -12.00 -13.89 -4.67
N ALA A 97 -11.80 -13.87 -3.35
CA ALA A 97 -12.42 -12.90 -2.46
C ALA A 97 -11.95 -11.46 -2.75
N PHE A 98 -10.66 -11.28 -3.07
CA PHE A 98 -10.12 -9.97 -3.45
C PHE A 98 -10.52 -9.61 -4.87
N CYS A 99 -10.39 -10.53 -5.83
CA CYS A 99 -10.71 -10.32 -7.25
C CYS A 99 -12.13 -9.74 -7.44
N LYS A 100 -13.11 -10.20 -6.67
CA LYS A 100 -14.51 -9.75 -6.75
C LYS A 100 -14.80 -8.47 -5.96
N SER A 101 -13.84 -7.95 -5.20
CA SER A 101 -14.04 -6.85 -4.25
C SER A 101 -13.96 -5.46 -4.90
N ASP A 102 -14.56 -4.47 -4.23
CA ASP A 102 -14.38 -3.05 -4.58
C ASP A 102 -12.93 -2.58 -4.37
N GLN A 103 -12.18 -3.26 -3.47
CA GLN A 103 -10.78 -2.99 -3.23
C GLN A 103 -9.92 -3.35 -4.45
N ASN A 104 -10.22 -4.46 -5.12
CA ASN A 104 -9.53 -4.82 -6.37
C ASN A 104 -9.81 -3.83 -7.48
N ARG A 105 -11.08 -3.43 -7.67
CA ARG A 105 -11.44 -2.40 -8.67
C ARG A 105 -10.70 -1.08 -8.40
N CYS A 106 -10.63 -0.67 -7.13
CA CYS A 106 -9.87 0.50 -6.71
C CYS A 106 -8.38 0.35 -7.03
N ALA A 107 -7.76 -0.79 -6.70
CA ALA A 107 -6.36 -1.06 -6.97
C ALA A 107 -6.04 -1.06 -8.47
N SER A 108 -6.88 -1.70 -9.29
CA SER A 108 -6.73 -1.76 -10.74
C SER A 108 -6.80 -0.37 -11.37
N ASN A 109 -7.81 0.43 -11.00
CA ASN A 109 -7.94 1.80 -11.48
C ASN A 109 -6.75 2.67 -11.05
N LEU A 110 -6.26 2.47 -9.81
CA LEU A 110 -5.11 3.21 -9.30
C LEU A 110 -3.84 2.86 -10.08
N LEU A 111 -3.56 1.59 -10.31
CA LEU A 111 -2.41 1.13 -11.11
C LEU A 111 -2.46 1.67 -12.54
N ALA A 112 -3.63 1.63 -13.18
CA ALA A 112 -3.82 2.19 -14.52
C ALA A 112 -3.53 3.70 -14.54
N ALA A 113 -4.08 4.47 -13.60
CA ALA A 113 -3.84 5.91 -13.50
C ALA A 113 -2.36 6.22 -13.21
N TYR A 114 -1.67 5.39 -12.41
CA TYR A 114 -0.24 5.50 -12.18
C TYR A 114 0.58 5.22 -13.46
N SER A 115 0.22 4.18 -14.21
CA SER A 115 0.86 3.84 -15.49
C SER A 115 0.69 4.95 -16.53
N ASP A 116 -0.51 5.51 -16.64
CA ASP A 116 -0.84 6.58 -17.58
C ASP A 116 -0.32 7.95 -17.13
N GLY A 117 0.12 8.06 -15.86
CA GLY A 117 0.51 9.32 -15.24
C GLY A 117 -0.66 10.30 -15.12
N ASP A 118 -1.89 9.80 -14.98
CA ASP A 118 -3.10 10.60 -14.80
C ASP A 118 -3.25 11.02 -13.32
N ILE A 119 -2.70 12.18 -13.01
CA ILE A 119 -2.66 12.72 -11.64
C ILE A 119 -4.07 13.02 -11.11
N GLU A 120 -4.96 13.52 -11.97
CA GLU A 120 -6.30 13.92 -11.55
C GLU A 120 -7.15 12.68 -11.24
N GLU A 121 -6.96 11.61 -12.00
CA GLU A 121 -7.58 10.32 -11.72
C GLU A 121 -7.04 9.71 -10.41
N ILE A 122 -5.73 9.76 -10.16
CA ILE A 122 -5.14 9.33 -8.88
C ILE A 122 -5.77 10.08 -7.71
N LYS A 123 -5.88 11.42 -7.79
CA LYS A 123 -6.52 12.24 -6.76
C LYS A 123 -7.98 11.88 -6.55
N ARG A 124 -8.73 11.64 -7.63
CA ARG A 124 -10.14 11.25 -7.57
C ARG A 124 -10.30 9.90 -6.87
N ILE A 125 -9.49 8.92 -7.24
CA ILE A 125 -9.50 7.58 -6.61
C ILE A 125 -9.11 7.66 -5.14
N ALA A 126 -8.11 8.47 -4.76
CA ALA A 126 -7.69 8.70 -3.37
C ALA A 126 -8.79 9.27 -2.47
N GLN A 127 -9.82 9.89 -3.05
CA GLN A 127 -10.98 10.41 -2.33
C GLN A 127 -12.15 9.43 -2.27
N SER A 128 -12.06 8.29 -2.97
CA SER A 128 -13.12 7.27 -3.01
C SER A 128 -13.37 6.63 -1.64
N SER A 129 -14.58 6.09 -1.47
CA SER A 129 -14.97 5.37 -0.25
C SER A 129 -14.11 4.12 0.00
N SER A 130 -13.60 3.48 -1.06
CA SER A 130 -12.72 2.31 -0.95
C SER A 130 -11.42 2.62 -0.22
N ILE A 131 -10.91 3.85 -0.38
CA ILE A 131 -9.72 4.34 0.31
C ILE A 131 -10.08 4.98 1.65
N SER A 132 -11.14 5.81 1.72
CA SER A 132 -11.54 6.45 2.99
C SER A 132 -12.03 5.46 4.06
N ASN A 133 -12.46 4.26 3.66
CA ASN A 133 -12.92 3.21 4.59
C ASN A 133 -11.80 2.26 5.02
N LEU A 134 -10.56 2.47 4.56
CA LEU A 134 -9.37 1.85 5.16
C LEU A 134 -9.13 2.41 6.58
N ASP A 135 -9.47 3.68 6.80
CA ASP A 135 -9.19 4.48 8.01
C ASP A 135 -10.00 4.10 9.27
N HIS A 136 -11.17 3.46 9.15
CA HIS A 136 -12.11 3.36 10.28
C HIS A 136 -11.65 2.45 11.43
N SER A 137 -10.55 1.73 11.26
CA SER A 137 -9.96 0.84 12.27
C SER A 137 -8.62 1.31 12.84
N GLN A 138 -8.17 2.54 12.54
CA GLN A 138 -6.97 3.15 13.15
C GLN A 138 -7.30 4.23 14.21
N ARG A 139 -8.48 4.12 14.85
CA ARG A 139 -8.91 5.05 15.90
C ARG A 139 -8.21 4.78 17.23
N ALA A 140 -7.00 5.32 17.37
CA ALA A 140 -6.52 5.95 18.61
C ALA A 140 -5.18 6.63 18.31
N GLY A 141 -5.19 7.93 18.05
CA GLY A 141 -3.96 8.74 17.94
C GLY A 141 -3.63 9.25 16.53
N ASP A 142 -4.39 10.28 16.16
CA ASP A 142 -3.92 11.49 15.46
C ASP A 142 -3.59 11.43 13.97
N SER A 143 -4.38 12.20 13.19
CA SER A 143 -4.04 13.12 12.08
C SER A 143 -3.08 12.73 10.94
N GLU A 144 -2.41 11.58 10.99
CA GLU A 144 -1.28 11.20 10.15
C GLU A 144 -1.67 10.37 8.93
N PHE A 145 -2.71 9.54 9.01
CA PHE A 145 -3.29 8.92 7.81
C PHE A 145 -4.03 9.95 6.93
N ARG A 146 -4.45 11.08 7.52
CA ARG A 146 -4.85 12.27 6.74
C ARG A 146 -3.66 12.88 5.99
N LYS A 147 -2.41 12.64 6.42
CA LYS A 147 -1.18 12.93 5.66
C LYS A 147 -0.89 11.86 4.59
N GLU A 148 -1.44 10.63 4.64
CA GLU A 148 -1.40 9.74 3.47
C GLU A 148 -2.21 10.30 2.29
N LYS A 149 -3.32 11.02 2.55
CA LYS A 149 -3.98 11.83 1.51
C LYS A 149 -3.10 12.98 1.01
N LYS A 150 -2.20 13.49 1.85
CA LYS A 150 -1.15 14.46 1.47
C LYS A 150 -0.03 13.78 0.67
N CYS A 151 0.16 12.47 0.81
CA CYS A 151 1.23 11.73 0.15
C CYS A 151 0.89 11.39 -1.33
N CYS A 152 -0.40 11.22 -1.67
CA CYS A 152 -0.88 11.37 -3.06
C CYS A 152 -0.66 12.78 -3.63
N PHE A 153 -0.57 13.80 -2.78
CA PHE A 153 -0.23 15.18 -3.15
C PHE A 153 1.29 15.37 -3.31
N ASP A 154 2.11 14.68 -2.51
CA ASP A 154 3.58 14.68 -2.62
C ASP A 154 4.07 13.95 -3.89
N PHE A 155 3.24 13.10 -4.51
CA PHE A 155 3.42 12.56 -5.87
C PHE A 155 3.70 13.66 -6.92
N GLU A 156 3.10 14.84 -6.75
CA GLU A 156 3.33 16.01 -7.63
C GLU A 156 4.79 16.51 -7.55
N GLN A 157 5.44 16.38 -6.39
CA GLN A 157 6.84 16.77 -6.20
C GLN A 157 7.83 15.71 -6.66
N THR A 158 7.52 14.43 -6.47
CA THR A 158 8.39 13.32 -6.87
C THR A 158 8.41 13.14 -8.39
N ARG A 159 7.25 13.20 -9.07
CA ARG A 159 7.20 13.13 -10.55
C ARG A 159 7.90 14.32 -11.23
N LYS A 160 7.79 15.54 -10.66
CA LYS A 160 8.56 16.72 -11.14
C LYS A 160 10.07 16.49 -11.04
N ARG A 161 10.55 15.75 -10.03
CA ARG A 161 11.99 15.38 -9.90
C ARG A 161 12.41 14.30 -10.90
N ASP A 162 11.56 13.31 -11.17
CA ASP A 162 11.91 12.19 -12.04
C ASP A 162 11.80 12.53 -13.54
N MET A 163 10.82 13.36 -13.93
CA MET A 163 10.76 13.90 -15.30
C MET A 163 11.90 14.89 -15.58
N ALA A 164 12.43 15.60 -14.57
CA ALA A 164 13.59 16.47 -14.70
C ALA A 164 14.94 15.70 -14.76
N ARG A 165 14.94 14.38 -14.47
CA ARG A 165 16.14 13.52 -14.47
C ARG A 165 16.29 12.65 -15.72
N SER A 166 15.34 12.67 -16.65
CA SER A 166 15.49 12.01 -17.94
C SER A 166 16.22 12.95 -18.92
N PRO A 167 17.48 12.69 -19.31
CA PRO A 167 18.11 13.48 -20.37
C PRO A 167 17.38 13.24 -21.71
N PRO A 168 17.28 14.26 -22.58
CA PRO A 168 16.71 14.05 -23.91
C PRO A 168 17.55 13.00 -24.64
N LEU A 169 16.87 11.97 -25.17
CA LEU A 169 17.49 10.95 -26.01
C LEU A 169 18.17 11.64 -27.19
N MET A 170 19.50 11.69 -27.19
CA MET A 170 20.25 12.06 -28.39
C MET A 170 19.94 11.02 -29.47
N GLY A 171 19.31 11.48 -30.55
CA GLY A 171 19.10 10.68 -31.74
C GLY A 171 20.43 10.21 -32.31
N TYR A 172 20.61 8.90 -32.39
CA TYR A 172 21.70 8.30 -33.15
C TYR A 172 21.44 8.55 -34.64
N ASN A 173 22.28 9.40 -35.23
CA ASN A 173 22.30 9.65 -36.66
C ASN A 173 23.07 8.50 -37.32
N SER A 174 22.35 7.54 -37.89
CA SER A 174 22.94 6.47 -38.70
C SER A 174 23.20 7.00 -40.11
N ASN A 175 24.41 7.51 -40.35
CA ASN A 175 24.98 7.63 -41.70
C ASN A 175 26.50 7.83 -41.59
N GLU A 176 27.23 6.72 -41.57
CA GLU A 176 28.61 6.65 -42.08
C GLU A 176 29.00 5.17 -42.27
N VAL A 177 28.69 4.64 -43.45
CA VAL A 177 29.42 3.54 -44.06
C VAL A 177 29.55 3.88 -45.54
N LEU A 178 30.70 4.42 -45.93
CA LEU A 178 31.34 4.26 -47.24
C LEU A 178 32.85 4.43 -47.06
#